data_AF-A0A4P7CYS8-F1
#
_entry.id   AF-A0A4P7CYS8-F1
#
_cell.length_a   1.000
_cell.length_b   1.000
_cell.length_c   1.000
_cell.angle_alpha   90.00
_cell.angle_beta   90.00
_cell.angle_gamma   90.00
#
_symmetry.space_group_name_H-M   'P 1'
#
loop_
_entity.id
_entity.type
_entity.pdbx_description
1 polymer ?
#
loop_
_entity_poly.entity_id
_entity_poly.type
_entity_poly.pdbx_seq_one_letter_code
_entity_poly.pdbx_strand_id
1 'polypeptide(L)'
;MNWKLLLARLAEQGITQVQIAAEIGVRQSTVSGLASGAQSSLRWEVGQRLIGLHDRLCPEPVARMRPASAVPLIERKATGKGDAESAPEPETESTTDDVQPPAGAEPHVGKGQA
;
A
#
# COMPACT_ATOMS: atom_id res chain seq x y z
N MET A 1 10.39 -16.20 -12.38
CA MET A 1 9.07 -15.88 -11.79
C MET A 1 8.87 -14.37 -11.91
N ASN A 2 7.75 -13.90 -12.45
CA ASN A 2 7.55 -12.49 -12.80
C ASN A 2 7.01 -11.67 -11.62
N TRP A 3 7.84 -11.42 -10.61
CA TRP A 3 7.45 -10.70 -9.39
C TRP A 3 6.88 -9.31 -9.66
N LYS A 4 7.44 -8.60 -10.63
CA LYS A 4 6.98 -7.29 -11.07
C LYS A 4 5.51 -7.32 -11.52
N LEU A 5 5.11 -8.35 -12.26
CA LEU A 5 3.74 -8.51 -12.74
C LEU A 5 2.78 -8.73 -11.56
N LEU A 6 3.19 -9.58 -10.63
CA LEU A 6 2.48 -9.91 -9.39
C LEU A 6 2.26 -8.67 -8.51
N LEU A 7 3.30 -7.84 -8.37
CA LEU A 7 3.24 -6.55 -7.66
C LEU A 7 2.35 -5.54 -8.35
N ALA A 8 2.38 -5.49 -9.69
CA ALA A 8 1.50 -4.61 -10.46
C ALA A 8 0.03 -5.01 -10.24
N ARG A 9 -0.31 -6.31 -10.25
CA ARG A 9 -1.68 -6.79 -9.97
C ARG A 9 -2.16 -6.40 -8.57
N LEU A 10 -1.31 -6.54 -7.56
CA LEU A 10 -1.64 -6.12 -6.19
C LEU A 10 -1.87 -4.60 -6.12
N ALA A 11 -1.09 -3.80 -6.85
CA ALA A 11 -1.29 -2.36 -6.94
C ALA A 11 -2.61 -2.00 -7.64
N GLU A 12 -3.05 -2.77 -8.65
CA GLU A 12 -4.37 -2.59 -9.28
C GLU A 12 -5.53 -2.84 -8.30
N GLN A 13 -5.33 -3.66 -7.27
CA GLN A 13 -6.29 -3.87 -6.17
C GLN A 13 -6.25 -2.75 -5.10
N GLY A 14 -5.43 -1.71 -5.29
CA GLY A 14 -5.24 -0.63 -4.34
C GLY A 14 -4.30 -0.95 -3.18
N ILE A 15 -3.61 -2.10 -3.23
CA ILE A 15 -2.65 -2.48 -2.19
C ILE A 15 -1.33 -1.76 -2.44
N THR A 16 -0.83 -1.07 -1.43
CA THR A 16 0.44 -0.31 -1.51
C THR A 16 1.66 -1.18 -1.21
N GLN A 17 2.84 -0.79 -1.73
CA GLN A 17 4.10 -1.52 -1.48
C GLN A 17 4.43 -1.69 0.01
N VAL A 18 4.04 -0.74 0.85
CA VAL A 18 4.23 -0.78 2.31
C VAL A 18 3.34 -1.86 2.94
N GLN A 19 2.09 -1.99 2.50
CA GLN A 19 1.19 -3.06 2.96
C GLN A 19 1.67 -4.43 2.51
N ILE A 20 2.13 -4.56 1.27
CA ILE A 20 2.71 -5.82 0.75
C ILE A 20 3.93 -6.22 1.61
N ALA A 21 4.81 -5.26 1.90
CA ALA A 21 5.98 -5.48 2.73
C ALA A 21 5.61 -5.94 4.14
N ALA A 22 4.61 -5.30 4.75
CA ALA A 22 4.09 -5.66 6.07
C ALA A 22 3.51 -7.08 6.10
N GLU A 23 2.69 -7.46 5.10
CA GLU A 23 2.07 -8.79 5.01
C GLU A 23 3.10 -9.91 4.81
N ILE A 24 4.09 -9.72 3.93
CA ILE A 24 5.09 -10.76 3.66
C ILE A 24 6.25 -10.74 4.67
N GLY A 25 6.35 -9.69 5.50
CA GLY A 25 7.37 -9.55 6.55
C GLY A 25 8.74 -9.11 6.04
N VAL A 26 8.79 -8.24 5.02
CA VAL A 26 10.04 -7.67 4.48
C VAL A 26 10.02 -6.15 4.54
N ARG A 27 11.14 -5.51 4.15
CA ARG A 27 11.21 -4.06 4.03
C ARG A 27 10.61 -3.58 2.71
N GLN A 28 10.01 -2.39 2.71
CA GLN A 28 9.50 -1.74 1.51
C GLN A 28 10.57 -1.64 0.40
N SER A 29 11.82 -1.35 0.75
CA SER A 29 12.94 -1.27 -0.21
C SER A 29 13.16 -2.58 -0.98
N THR A 30 12.94 -3.73 -0.34
CA THR A 30 12.97 -5.04 -1.00
C THR A 30 11.84 -5.16 -2.03
N VAL A 31 10.65 -4.68 -1.68
CA VAL A 31 9.47 -4.67 -2.57
C VAL A 31 9.69 -3.72 -3.76
N SER A 32 10.24 -2.54 -3.54
CA SER A 32 10.59 -1.59 -4.61
C SER A 32 11.66 -2.16 -5.55
N GLY A 33 12.66 -2.89 -5.01
CA GLY A 33 13.68 -3.58 -5.81
C GLY A 33 13.09 -4.66 -6.73
N LEU A 34 12.09 -5.42 -6.25
CA LEU A 34 11.36 -6.39 -7.06
C LEU A 34 10.48 -5.71 -8.13
N ALA A 35 9.80 -4.62 -7.78
CA ALA A 35 8.94 -3.88 -8.69
C ALA A 35 9.73 -3.22 -9.84
N SER A 36 10.92 -2.69 -9.56
CA SER A 36 11.84 -2.18 -10.58
C SER A 36 12.52 -3.29 -11.39
N GLY A 37 12.49 -4.54 -10.92
CA GLY A 37 13.24 -5.65 -11.53
C GLY A 37 14.74 -5.64 -11.22
N ALA A 38 15.19 -4.71 -10.37
CA ALA A 38 16.58 -4.63 -9.89
C ALA A 38 16.95 -5.85 -9.04
N GLN A 39 15.97 -6.45 -8.36
CA GLN A 39 16.14 -7.67 -7.59
C GLN A 39 15.19 -8.75 -8.11
N SER A 40 15.74 -9.89 -8.53
CA SER A 40 14.96 -11.07 -8.95
C SER A 40 15.06 -12.24 -7.96
N SER A 41 16.06 -12.18 -7.07
CA SER A 41 16.29 -13.20 -6.03
C SER A 41 15.60 -12.77 -4.73
N LEU A 42 14.66 -13.59 -4.28
CA LEU A 42 13.98 -13.46 -3.00
C LEU A 42 14.13 -14.78 -2.25
N ARG A 43 14.08 -14.74 -0.90
CA ARG A 43 13.96 -15.97 -0.13
C ARG A 43 12.67 -16.70 -0.52
N TRP A 44 12.77 -18.01 -0.72
CA TRP A 44 11.65 -18.86 -1.13
C TRP A 44 10.41 -18.67 -0.26
N GLU A 45 10.58 -18.61 1.06
CA GLU A 45 9.49 -18.40 2.03
C GLU A 45 8.74 -17.08 1.80
N VAL A 46 9.46 -16.01 1.48
CA VAL A 46 8.84 -14.71 1.18
C VAL A 46 8.08 -14.76 -0.14
N GLY A 47 8.64 -15.45 -1.14
CA GLY A 47 7.98 -15.68 -2.42
C GLY A 47 6.65 -16.42 -2.24
N GLN A 48 6.63 -17.47 -1.41
CA GLN A 48 5.41 -18.22 -1.08
C GLN A 48 4.35 -17.33 -0.42
N ARG A 49 4.74 -16.48 0.54
CA ARG A 49 3.82 -15.53 1.17
C ARG A 49 3.25 -14.53 0.17
N LEU A 50 4.08 -14.01 -0.74
CA LEU A 50 3.63 -13.08 -1.78
C LEU A 50 2.64 -13.72 -2.76
N ILE A 51 2.89 -14.97 -3.16
CA ILE A 51 1.98 -15.74 -4.02
C ILE A 51 0.66 -15.98 -3.29
N GLY A 52 0.70 -16.40 -2.02
CA GLY A 52 -0.49 -16.60 -1.21
C GLY A 52 -1.29 -15.31 -0.99
N LEU A 53 -0.62 -14.17 -0.82
CA LEU A 53 -1.28 -12.86 -0.73
C LEU A 53 -1.99 -12.51 -2.04
N HIS A 54 -1.32 -12.72 -3.18
CA HIS A 54 -1.92 -12.48 -4.50
C HIS A 54 -3.08 -13.41 -4.80
N ASP A 55 -3.00 -14.70 -4.45
CA ASP A 55 -4.10 -15.65 -4.63
C ASP A 55 -5.37 -15.21 -3.87
N ARG A 56 -5.20 -14.71 -2.64
CA ARG A 56 -6.31 -14.21 -1.82
C ARG A 56 -6.96 -12.94 -2.38
N LEU A 57 -6.15 -12.02 -2.91
CA LEU A 57 -6.59 -10.68 -3.30
C LEU A 57 -6.94 -10.56 -4.78
N CYS A 58 -6.31 -11.39 -5.61
CA CYS A 58 -6.48 -11.44 -7.05
C CYS A 58 -6.65 -12.91 -7.45
N PRO A 59 -7.78 -13.55 -7.05
CA PRO A 59 -8.11 -14.86 -7.56
C PRO A 59 -8.17 -14.72 -9.08
N GLU A 60 -7.21 -15.32 -9.77
CA GLU A 60 -7.18 -15.28 -11.22
C GLU A 60 -8.56 -15.73 -11.71
N PRO A 61 -9.23 -14.96 -12.57
CA PRO A 61 -10.49 -15.40 -13.14
C PRO A 61 -10.18 -16.56 -14.10
N VAL A 62 -10.05 -17.76 -13.55
CA VAL A 62 -10.15 -19.04 -14.25
C VAL A 62 -11.50 -19.20 -14.97
N ALA A 63 -12.38 -18.19 -14.88
CA ALA A 63 -13.69 -18.11 -15.49
C ALA A 63 -13.73 -17.56 -16.94
N ARG A 64 -12.60 -17.34 -17.63
CA ARG A 64 -12.62 -17.04 -19.08
C ARG A 64 -12.31 -18.23 -19.99
N MET A 65 -12.22 -19.44 -19.45
CA MET A 65 -12.65 -20.64 -20.20
C MET A 65 -14.10 -20.95 -19.82
N ARG A 66 -15.04 -20.31 -20.51
CA ARG A 66 -16.41 -20.79 -20.59
C ARG A 66 -16.98 -20.43 -21.95
N PRO A 67 -17.52 -21.40 -22.70
CA PRO A 67 -18.67 -21.09 -23.51
C PRO A 67 -19.88 -21.90 -23.04
N ALA A 68 -20.96 -21.15 -22.81
CA ALA A 68 -22.37 -21.55 -22.90
C ALA A 68 -23.00 -22.44 -21.80
N SER A 69 -24.24 -22.05 -21.50
CA SER A 69 -25.30 -22.76 -20.77
C SER A 69 -25.30 -22.67 -19.24
N ALA A 70 -25.88 -21.58 -18.75
CA ALA A 70 -26.95 -21.59 -17.74
C ALA A 70 -27.41 -20.13 -17.56
N VAL A 71 -28.47 -19.75 -18.29
CA VAL A 71 -29.21 -18.47 -18.14
C VAL A 71 -30.48 -18.77 -17.31
N PRO A 72 -31.28 -17.78 -16.88
CA PRO A 72 -31.17 -16.98 -15.66
C PRO A 72 -32.38 -17.19 -14.70
N LEU A 73 -32.19 -16.92 -13.41
CA LEU A 73 -33.22 -16.52 -12.43
C LEU A 73 -32.44 -16.20 -11.16
N ILE A 74 -32.58 -15.08 -10.44
CA ILE A 74 -33.82 -14.59 -9.85
C ILE A 74 -33.69 -13.08 -9.62
N GLU A 75 -34.71 -12.38 -10.07
CA GLU A 75 -35.09 -11.03 -9.68
C GLU A 75 -35.17 -10.88 -8.16
N ARG A 76 -34.44 -9.92 -7.56
CA ARG A 76 -34.83 -9.30 -6.28
C ARG A 76 -34.51 -7.81 -6.27
N LYS A 77 -35.54 -7.07 -6.65
CA LYS A 77 -35.85 -5.68 -6.32
C LYS A 77 -35.87 -5.50 -4.80
N ALA A 78 -35.08 -4.58 -4.26
CA ALA A 78 -35.40 -3.87 -3.00
C ALA A 78 -34.60 -2.58 -2.88
N THR A 79 -35.29 -1.49 -3.19
CA THR A 79 -35.09 -0.12 -2.71
C THR A 79 -34.56 -0.05 -1.28
N GLY A 80 -33.44 0.66 -1.09
CA GLY A 80 -32.96 1.13 0.20
C GLY A 80 -32.55 2.59 0.06
N LYS A 81 -33.56 3.46 0.08
CA LYS A 81 -33.44 4.92 0.15
C LYS A 81 -32.97 5.27 1.57
N GLY A 82 -31.74 5.80 1.67
CA GLY A 82 -31.20 6.41 2.87
C GLY A 82 -30.82 7.85 2.57
N ASP A 83 -31.81 8.73 2.59
CA ASP A 83 -31.62 10.16 2.80
C ASP A 83 -31.26 10.37 4.28
N ALA A 84 -30.14 11.06 4.54
CA ALA A 84 -29.91 11.98 5.65
C ALA A 84 -28.39 12.30 5.64
N GLU A 85 -27.99 13.46 5.12
CA GLU A 85 -27.94 14.71 5.90
C GLU A 85 -26.76 14.71 6.86
N SER A 86 -25.67 15.39 6.49
CA SER A 86 -25.30 16.66 7.13
C SER A 86 -23.89 17.08 6.68
N ALA A 87 -23.81 18.30 6.13
CA ALA A 87 -22.62 19.14 6.14
C ALA A 87 -22.20 19.42 7.61
N PRO A 88 -20.99 19.93 7.94
CA PRO A 88 -20.40 21.12 7.31
C PRO A 88 -18.87 21.11 7.10
N GLU A 89 -18.43 22.05 6.27
CA GLU A 89 -17.07 22.61 6.26
C GLU A 89 -16.71 23.17 7.65
N PRO A 90 -15.43 23.15 8.03
CA PRO A 90 -14.83 24.46 8.24
C PRO A 90 -13.39 24.55 7.72
N GLU A 91 -13.13 25.68 7.05
CA GLU A 91 -11.83 26.31 6.93
C GLU A 91 -11.26 26.57 8.33
N THR A 92 -9.99 26.18 8.56
CA THR A 92 -9.13 26.93 9.48
C THR A 92 -7.71 26.93 8.92
N GLU A 93 -7.36 28.06 8.34
CA GLU A 93 -6.01 28.58 8.35
C GLU A 93 -5.46 28.55 9.78
N SER A 94 -4.25 28.05 9.96
CA SER A 94 -3.42 28.40 11.12
C SER A 94 -2.01 28.60 10.64
N THR A 95 -1.80 29.85 10.23
CA THR A 95 -0.60 30.62 10.51
C THR A 95 0.05 30.18 11.82
N THR A 96 1.24 29.60 11.74
CA THR A 96 2.24 29.67 12.80
C THR A 96 3.40 30.46 12.22
N ASP A 97 3.21 31.78 12.27
CA ASP A 97 4.27 32.74 12.47
C ASP A 97 4.67 32.63 13.95
N ASP A 98 5.77 31.92 14.24
CA ASP A 98 6.47 32.07 15.51
C ASP A 98 7.92 32.39 15.19
N VAL A 99 8.18 33.68 15.30
CA VAL A 99 9.47 34.32 15.15
C VAL A 99 10.16 34.38 16.52
N GLN A 100 11.48 34.15 16.49
CA GLN A 100 12.51 34.57 17.47
C GLN A 100 12.73 33.75 18.76
N PRO A 101 13.96 33.80 19.36
CA PRO A 101 15.17 34.55 18.96
C PRO A 101 16.49 33.74 18.85
N PRO A 102 17.55 34.30 18.23
CA PRO A 102 18.92 33.83 18.37
C PRO A 102 19.55 34.40 19.64
N ALA A 103 20.00 33.55 20.56
CA ALA A 103 20.83 33.96 21.69
C ALA A 103 21.81 32.82 22.00
N GLY A 104 23.09 33.02 21.67
CA GLY A 104 24.11 33.13 22.71
C GLY A 104 24.82 31.78 22.87
N ALA A 105 26.11 31.69 22.53
CA ALA A 105 27.18 31.64 23.53
C ALA A 105 27.11 30.31 24.34
N GLU A 106 28.05 29.38 24.26
CA GLU A 106 29.46 29.59 24.58
C GLU A 106 30.36 28.43 24.09
N PRO A 107 31.66 28.69 23.90
CA PRO A 107 32.66 27.70 23.52
C PRO A 107 33.05 26.83 24.73
N HIS A 108 33.29 25.53 24.53
CA HIS A 108 34.06 24.75 25.49
C HIS A 108 35.28 24.11 24.82
N VAL A 109 36.39 24.62 25.30
CA VAL A 109 37.78 24.25 25.08
C VAL A 109 38.08 22.83 25.60
N GLY A 110 38.99 22.14 24.91
CA GLY A 110 40.13 21.49 25.57
C GLY A 110 39.93 20.12 26.22
N LYS A 111 40.54 19.10 25.57
CA LYS A 111 41.58 18.20 26.12
C LYS A 111 41.94 17.24 24.96
N GLY A 112 43.15 17.22 24.41
CA GLY A 112 44.44 17.20 25.09
C GLY A 112 44.77 15.76 25.46
N GLN A 113 45.44 15.02 24.55
CA GLN A 113 46.39 13.96 24.87
C GLN A 113 47.11 13.52 23.59
N ALA A 114 48.35 13.98 23.46
CA ALA A 114 49.43 13.29 22.76
C ALA A 114 50.46 12.93 23.84
#